data_AF-A0A4S5ETD1-F1
#
_entry.id   AF-A0A4S5ETD1-F1
#
_cell.length_a   1.000
_cell.length_b   1.000
_cell.length_c   1.000
_cell.angle_alpha   90.00
_cell.angle_beta   90.00
_cell.angle_gamma   90.00
#
_symmetry.space_group_name_H-M   'P 1'
#
loop_
_entity.id
_entity.type
_entity.pdbx_description
1 polymer ?
#
loop_
_entity_poly.entity_id
_entity_poly.type
_entity_poly.pdbx_seq_one_letter_code
_entity_poly.pdbx_strand_id
1 'polypeptide(L)'
;MRPRSVIDYALARRAVLADLHAGRVSSLDVCDAHPYLLRAAKYHGEPTSKRCPVCRGGDPLIHVTYTYGDELGESSGRARATKDLPALAARYGELRV
;
A
#
# COMPACT_ATOMS: atom_id res chain seq x y z
N MET A 1 -8.59 -25.36 9.06
CA MET A 1 -9.22 -24.44 10.04
C MET A 1 -10.01 -23.40 9.25
N ARG A 2 -11.34 -23.40 9.29
CA ARG A 2 -12.16 -22.40 8.56
C ARG A 2 -12.16 -21.09 9.36
N PRO A 3 -11.89 -19.92 8.74
CA PRO A 3 -11.97 -18.64 9.44
C PRO A 3 -13.39 -18.42 9.96
N ARG A 4 -13.50 -18.02 11.23
CA ARG A 4 -14.77 -17.77 11.92
C ARG A 4 -15.24 -16.38 11.47
N SER A 5 -16.18 -16.33 10.51
CA SER A 5 -16.72 -15.11 9.88
C SER A 5 -15.74 -14.38 8.94
N VAL A 6 -16.02 -14.46 7.63
CA VAL A 6 -15.33 -13.65 6.60
C VAL A 6 -16.20 -12.43 6.33
N ILE A 7 -15.68 -11.24 6.61
CA ILE A 7 -16.33 -9.98 6.23
C ILE A 7 -15.76 -9.55 4.87
N ASP A 8 -16.63 -9.46 3.86
CA ASP A 8 -16.27 -9.01 2.51
C ASP A 8 -16.77 -7.57 2.28
N TYR A 9 -15.83 -6.67 2.00
CA TYR A 9 -16.09 -5.25 1.72
C TYR A 9 -16.25 -4.93 0.22
N ALA A 10 -16.32 -5.94 -0.66
CA ALA A 10 -16.38 -5.74 -2.10
C ALA A 10 -17.61 -4.94 -2.56
N LEU A 11 -18.76 -5.12 -1.91
CA LEU A 11 -19.99 -4.35 -2.22
C LEU A 11 -19.86 -2.89 -1.79
N ALA A 12 -19.41 -2.64 -0.56
CA ALA A 12 -19.17 -1.28 -0.06
C ALA A 12 -18.17 -0.53 -0.94
N ARG A 13 -17.06 -1.18 -1.30
CA ARG A 13 -16.06 -0.62 -2.23
C ARG A 13 -16.67 -0.30 -3.60
N ARG A 14 -17.52 -1.17 -4.16
CA ARG A 14 -18.18 -0.93 -5.45
C ARG A 14 -19.13 0.27 -5.39
N ALA A 15 -19.90 0.42 -4.31
CA ALA A 15 -20.80 1.56 -4.11
C ALA A 15 -20.03 2.89 -4.06
N VAL A 16 -18.99 2.97 -3.21
CA VAL A 16 -18.14 4.18 -3.09
C VAL A 16 -17.51 4.56 -4.42
N LEU A 17 -16.99 3.58 -5.17
CA LEU A 17 -16.43 3.85 -6.50
C LEU A 17 -17.50 4.32 -7.48
N ALA A 18 -18.71 3.77 -7.46
CA ALA A 18 -19.79 4.24 -8.33
C ALA A 18 -20.17 5.70 -8.03
N ASP A 19 -20.25 6.07 -6.75
CA ASP A 19 -20.51 7.45 -6.31
C ASP A 19 -19.40 8.41 -6.77
N LEU A 20 -18.14 7.99 -6.65
CA LEU A 20 -16.98 8.77 -7.12
C LEU A 20 -17.06 9.01 -8.64
N HIS A 21 -17.32 7.95 -9.42
CA HIS A 21 -17.39 8.07 -10.89
C HIS A 21 -18.57 8.94 -11.35
N ALA A 22 -19.66 8.95 -10.58
CA ALA A 22 -20.82 9.80 -10.79
C ALA A 22 -20.67 11.23 -10.25
N GLY A 23 -19.54 11.57 -9.62
CA GLY A 23 -19.27 12.90 -9.06
C GLY A 23 -20.03 13.23 -7.78
N ARG A 24 -20.61 12.23 -7.09
CA ARG A 24 -21.33 12.43 -5.82
C ARG A 24 -20.40 12.56 -4.62
N VAL A 25 -19.17 12.08 -4.72
CA VAL A 25 -18.12 12.23 -3.71
C VAL A 25 -16.84 12.73 -4.36
N SER A 26 -16.06 13.53 -3.63
CA SER A 26 -14.78 14.04 -4.14
C SER A 26 -13.72 12.95 -4.14
N SER A 27 -12.79 13.01 -5.10
CA SER A 27 -11.60 12.17 -5.05
C SER A 27 -10.75 12.47 -3.81
N LEU A 28 -10.78 13.71 -3.29
CA LEU A 28 -10.06 14.10 -2.08
C LEU A 28 -10.60 13.40 -0.82
N ASP A 29 -11.88 13.02 -0.82
CA ASP A 29 -12.52 12.37 0.35
C ASP A 29 -12.28 10.86 0.38
N VAL A 30 -11.92 10.26 -0.76
CA VAL A 30 -11.82 8.79 -0.92
C VAL A 30 -10.43 8.32 -1.33
N CYS A 31 -9.54 9.22 -1.74
CA CYS A 31 -8.20 8.89 -2.22
C CYS A 31 -7.18 9.08 -1.10
N ASP A 32 -6.77 7.98 -0.48
CA ASP A 32 -5.74 7.97 0.57
C ASP A 32 -4.30 8.12 0.03
N ALA A 33 -4.13 8.38 -1.28
CA ALA A 33 -2.82 8.53 -1.92
C ALA A 33 -2.19 9.89 -1.60
N HIS A 34 -1.81 10.07 -0.33
CA HIS A 34 -1.20 11.28 0.17
C HIS A 34 0.17 11.55 -0.50
N PRO A 35 0.62 12.82 -0.56
CA PRO A 35 1.87 13.19 -1.23
C PRO A 35 3.11 12.40 -0.78
N TYR A 36 3.19 12.01 0.50
CA TYR A 36 4.29 11.18 1.00
C TYR A 36 4.26 9.75 0.44
N LEU A 37 3.07 9.15 0.34
CA LEU A 37 2.91 7.82 -0.23
C LEU A 37 3.21 7.82 -1.73
N LEU A 38 2.78 8.86 -2.45
CA LEU A 38 3.13 9.06 -3.87
C LEU A 38 4.64 9.20 -4.07
N ARG A 39 5.33 9.92 -3.17
CA ARG A 39 6.79 10.03 -3.19
C ARG A 39 7.45 8.67 -2.93
N ALA A 40 6.99 7.94 -1.92
CA ALA A 40 7.50 6.61 -1.63
C ALA A 40 7.29 5.64 -2.81
N ALA A 41 6.12 5.69 -3.44
CA ALA A 41 5.80 4.94 -4.66
C ALA A 41 6.75 5.27 -5.82
N LYS A 42 7.08 6.55 -6.00
CA LYS A 42 7.99 6.99 -7.07
C LYS A 42 9.41 6.45 -6.92
N TYR A 43 9.94 6.35 -5.70
CA TYR A 43 11.35 6.00 -5.46
C TYR A 43 11.58 4.55 -5.00
N HIS A 44 10.59 3.95 -4.34
CA HIS A 44 10.71 2.63 -3.71
C HIS A 44 9.57 1.67 -4.12
N GLY A 45 8.63 2.14 -4.94
CA GLY A 45 7.46 1.37 -5.31
C GLY A 45 7.67 0.45 -6.51
N GLU A 46 6.81 -0.57 -6.58
CA GLU A 46 6.80 -1.56 -7.66
C GLU A 46 5.44 -1.58 -8.35
N PRO A 47 5.39 -1.55 -9.70
CA PRO A 47 4.12 -1.52 -10.42
C PRO A 47 3.38 -2.85 -10.27
N THR A 48 2.06 -2.76 -10.10
CA THR A 48 1.18 -3.93 -10.08
C THR A 48 0.36 -4.04 -11.37
N SER A 49 -0.24 -5.20 -11.61
CA SER A 49 -1.17 -5.41 -12.73
C SER A 49 -2.53 -4.77 -12.52
N LYS A 50 -2.86 -4.34 -11.29
CA LYS A 50 -4.15 -3.74 -10.95
C LYS A 50 -4.14 -2.27 -11.33
N ARG A 51 -5.20 -1.79 -11.99
CA ARG A 51 -5.37 -0.37 -12.32
C ARG A 51 -5.94 0.41 -11.13
N CYS A 52 -5.58 1.69 -11.03
CA CYS A 52 -6.12 2.58 -10.00
C CYS A 52 -7.63 2.82 -10.25
N PRO A 53 -8.51 2.49 -9.30
CA PRO A 53 -9.95 2.66 -9.45
C PRO A 53 -10.41 4.12 -9.30
N VAL A 54 -9.55 5.00 -8.75
CA VAL A 54 -9.82 6.44 -8.57
C VAL A 54 -9.42 7.23 -9.83
N CYS A 55 -8.26 6.93 -10.42
CA CYS A 55 -7.74 7.61 -11.61
C CYS A 55 -8.41 7.17 -12.93
N ARG A 56 -9.64 6.61 -12.87
CA ARG A 56 -10.35 6.02 -14.02
C ARG A 56 -9.50 5.01 -14.83
N GLY A 57 -8.60 4.30 -14.15
CA GLY A 57 -7.74 3.31 -14.77
C GLY A 57 -6.56 3.83 -15.59
N GLY A 58 -6.23 5.13 -15.52
CA GLY A 58 -5.08 5.70 -16.22
C GLY A 58 -3.74 5.06 -15.82
N ASP A 59 -3.51 4.93 -14.51
CA ASP A 59 -2.25 4.44 -13.96
C ASP A 59 -2.38 3.06 -13.27
N PRO A 60 -1.32 2.23 -13.28
CA PRO A 60 -1.25 1.06 -12.43
C PRO A 60 -1.14 1.46 -10.96
N LEU A 61 -1.71 0.65 -10.06
CA LEU A 61 -1.42 0.75 -8.64
C LEU A 61 0.03 0.38 -8.40
N ILE A 62 0.67 1.12 -7.50
CA ILE A 62 2.06 0.90 -7.10
C ILE A 62 2.07 0.29 -5.69
N HIS A 63 2.78 -0.82 -5.53
CA HIS A 63 3.03 -1.42 -4.22
C HIS A 63 4.19 -0.68 -3.56
N VAL A 64 3.96 -0.13 -2.37
CA VAL A 64 5.01 0.46 -1.53
C VAL A 64 5.20 -0.42 -0.31
N THR A 65 6.44 -0.83 -0.06
CA THR A 65 6.78 -1.68 1.08
C THR A 65 7.41 -0.84 2.18
N TYR A 66 6.84 -0.91 3.39
CA TYR A 66 7.38 -0.28 4.59
C TYR A 66 7.95 -1.34 5.53
N THR A 67 9.15 -1.10 6.05
CA THR A 67 9.83 -2.02 6.97
C THR A 67 9.70 -1.50 8.40
N TYR A 68 9.28 -2.36 9.32
CA TYR A 68 9.15 -2.06 10.74
C TYR A 68 9.86 -3.14 11.56
N GLY A 69 10.47 -2.74 12.68
CA GLY A 69 11.18 -3.61 13.61
C GLY A 69 11.95 -2.77 14.62
N ASP A 70 12.08 -3.26 15.86
CA ASP A 70 12.84 -2.56 16.90
C ASP A 70 14.34 -2.60 16.60
N GLU A 71 14.82 -3.72 16.04
CA GLU A 71 16.20 -3.90 15.58
C GLU A 71 16.60 -2.95 14.44
N LEU A 72 15.61 -2.41 13.73
CA LEU A 72 15.86 -1.44 12.66
C LEU A 72 16.15 -0.03 13.20
N GLY A 73 15.86 0.26 14.47
CA GLY A 73 16.06 1.58 15.08
C GLY A 73 15.52 2.73 14.22
N GLU A 74 16.38 3.70 13.90
CA GLU A 74 16.04 4.87 13.05
C GLU A 74 15.62 4.52 11.61
N SER A 75 15.86 3.27 11.18
CA SER A 75 15.47 2.79 9.86
C SER A 75 14.07 2.15 9.83
N SER A 76 13.45 1.95 10.99
CA SER A 76 12.05 1.53 11.13
C SER A 76 11.09 2.57 10.55
N GLY A 77 9.98 2.12 9.95
CA GLY A 77 8.98 2.96 9.31
C GLY A 77 9.40 3.58 7.98
N ARG A 78 10.53 3.17 7.39
CA ARG A 78 10.98 3.65 6.08
C ARG A 78 10.44 2.80 4.94
N ALA A 79 10.12 3.45 3.82
CA ALA A 79 9.81 2.77 2.57
C ALA A 79 11.09 2.16 1.95
N ARG A 80 11.00 0.94 1.42
CA ARG A 80 12.11 0.19 0.82
C ARG A 80 11.64 -0.51 -0.45
N ALA A 81 12.54 -0.63 -1.42
CA ALA A 81 12.29 -1.46 -2.60
C ALA A 81 12.39 -2.95 -2.20
N THR A 82 11.56 -3.82 -2.79
CA THR A 82 11.50 -5.23 -2.40
C THR A 82 12.84 -5.94 -2.60
N LYS A 83 13.61 -5.52 -3.62
CA LYS A 83 14.97 -6.03 -3.90
C LYS A 83 15.98 -5.80 -2.76
N ASP A 84 15.77 -4.79 -1.93
CA ASP A 84 16.71 -4.43 -0.84
C ASP A 84 16.37 -5.17 0.46
N LEU A 85 15.18 -5.79 0.54
CA LEU A 85 14.71 -6.48 1.74
C LEU A 85 15.56 -7.69 2.13
N PRO A 86 16.07 -8.54 1.21
CA PRO A 86 16.94 -9.66 1.59
C PRO A 86 18.24 -9.20 2.25
N ALA A 87 18.85 -8.13 1.74
CA ALA A 87 20.06 -7.56 2.34
C ALA A 87 19.77 -6.95 3.72
N LEU A 88 18.61 -6.30 3.87
CA LEU A 88 18.16 -5.79 5.17
C LEU A 88 17.92 -6.94 6.17
N ALA A 89 17.22 -8.00 5.73
CA ALA A 89 16.93 -9.17 6.54
C ALA A 89 18.22 -9.90 6.95
N ALA A 90 19.21 -10.02 6.06
CA ALA A 90 20.50 -10.61 6.41
C ALA A 90 21.27 -9.78 7.46
N ARG A 91 21.14 -8.44 7.41
CA ARG A 91 21.84 -7.53 8.33
C ARG A 91 21.24 -7.51 9.74
N TYR A 92 19.93 -7.70 9.85
CA TYR A 92 19.19 -7.60 11.12
C TYR A 92 18.54 -8.94 11.54
N GLY A 93 18.81 -10.03 10.80
CA GLY A 93 18.16 -11.33 10.94
C GLY A 93 18.65 -12.19 12.11
N GLU A 94 19.66 -11.74 12.83
CA GLU A 94 20.02 -12.36 14.11
C GLU A 94 19.24 -11.70 15.24
N LEU A 95 18.15 -12.36 15.63
CA LEU A 95 17.46 -12.16 16.90
C LEU A 95 18.51 -12.13 18.02
N ARG A 96 18.80 -10.96 18.58
CA ARG A 96 19.45 -10.86 19.88
C ARG A 96 18.39 -11.15 20.95
N VAL A 97 18.47 -12.35 21.51
CA VAL A 97 17.79 -12.74 22.78
C VAL A 97 18.41 -11.96 23.92
#